data_AF-A0A0R3PCD7-F1
#
_entry.id   AF-A0A0R3PCD7-F1
#
_cell.length_a   1.000
_cell.length_b   1.000
_cell.length_c   1.000
_cell.angle_alpha   90.00
_cell.angle_beta   90.00
_cell.angle_gamma   90.00
#
_symmetry.space_group_name_H-M   'P 1'
#
loop_
_entity.id
_entity.type
_entity.pdbx_description
1 polymer ?
#
loop_
_entity_poly.entity_id
_entity_poly.type
_entity_poly.pdbx_seq_one_letter_code
_entity_poly.pdbx_strand_id
1 'polypeptide(L)'
;METSNKDNVSKMKYIFRKLTDRKTIQKSCGDELEEVACQQSGFGSKWMSRCVCDSPLCNGDQALIDAGLEPSSAAPPPAHFTQFALLVAILVFVGASCSLIVIATICVQFC
;
A
#
# COMPACT_ATOMS: atom_id res chain seq x y z
N MET A 1 12.82 -43.92 -21.05
CA MET A 1 12.54 -42.54 -21.53
C MET A 1 12.59 -41.66 -20.31
N GLU A 2 13.73 -41.00 -20.11
CA GLU A 2 13.94 -40.02 -19.05
C GLU A 2 12.93 -38.89 -19.17
N THR A 3 12.13 -38.71 -18.12
CA THR A 3 11.36 -37.50 -17.88
C THR A 3 12.36 -36.38 -17.60
N SER A 4 12.73 -35.63 -18.64
CA SER A 4 13.53 -34.42 -18.49
C SER A 4 12.69 -33.38 -17.75
N ASN A 5 12.83 -33.40 -16.42
CA ASN A 5 12.40 -32.36 -15.49
C ASN A 5 13.21 -31.10 -15.84
N LYS A 6 12.71 -30.31 -16.79
CA LYS A 6 13.20 -28.95 -16.97
C LYS A 6 12.52 -28.10 -15.91
N ASP A 7 13.20 -27.96 -14.78
CA ASP A 7 13.11 -26.80 -13.90
C ASP A 7 13.51 -25.54 -14.71
N ASN A 8 12.67 -25.14 -15.67
CA ASN A 8 12.72 -23.77 -16.18
C ASN A 8 12.06 -22.95 -15.07
N VAL A 9 12.84 -22.16 -14.31
CA VAL A 9 12.32 -21.37 -13.19
C VAL A 9 11.61 -20.14 -13.77
N SER A 10 10.52 -20.39 -14.50
CA SER A 10 9.68 -19.33 -15.07
C SER A 10 9.06 -18.55 -13.92
N LYS A 11 9.41 -17.27 -13.78
CA LYS A 11 8.91 -16.40 -12.72
C LYS A 11 7.41 -16.26 -12.81
N MET A 12 6.71 -16.29 -11.69
CA MET A 12 5.27 -16.13 -11.68
C MET A 12 4.87 -14.67 -11.64
N LYS A 13 3.85 -14.32 -12.42
CA LYS A 13 3.32 -12.97 -12.57
C LYS A 13 1.89 -12.89 -12.14
N TYR A 14 1.52 -11.72 -11.65
CA TYR A 14 0.13 -11.32 -11.54
C TYR A 14 -0.03 -9.84 -11.86
N ILE A 15 -1.11 -9.54 -12.59
CA ILE A 15 -1.55 -8.19 -12.92
C ILE A 15 -2.93 -8.03 -12.31
N PHE A 16 -3.07 -7.01 -11.49
CA PHE A 16 -4.31 -6.64 -10.85
C PHE A 16 -4.77 -5.30 -11.41
N ARG A 17 -6.05 -5.19 -11.77
CA ARG A 17 -6.69 -3.92 -12.13
C ARG A 17 -7.91 -3.69 -11.23
N LYS A 18 -7.97 -2.54 -10.58
CA LYS A 18 -9.21 -2.01 -9.98
C LYS A 18 -9.77 -0.91 -10.86
N LEU A 19 -10.90 -1.20 -11.49
CA LEU A 19 -11.84 -0.22 -12.01
C LEU A 19 -12.85 0.06 -10.90
N THR A 20 -13.42 1.27 -10.85
CA THR A 20 -14.28 1.81 -9.78
C THR A 20 -15.04 0.77 -8.94
N ASP A 21 -15.73 -0.18 -9.60
CA ASP A 21 -16.48 -1.29 -8.95
C ASP A 21 -16.09 -2.70 -9.44
N ARG A 22 -15.07 -2.83 -10.29
CA ARG A 22 -14.67 -4.12 -10.88
C ARG A 22 -13.19 -4.41 -10.66
N LYS A 23 -12.91 -5.60 -10.12
CA LYS A 23 -11.56 -6.16 -9.95
C LYS A 23 -11.31 -7.16 -11.06
N THR A 24 -10.15 -7.05 -11.72
CA THR A 24 -9.66 -8.06 -12.68
C THR A 24 -8.28 -8.51 -12.23
N ILE A 25 -8.12 -9.82 -12.03
CA ILE A 25 -6.83 -10.45 -11.72
C ILE A 25 -6.44 -11.30 -12.92
N GLN A 26 -5.23 -11.09 -13.43
CA GLN A 26 -4.63 -11.91 -14.47
C GLN A 26 -3.34 -12.52 -13.91
N LYS A 27 -3.26 -13.85 -13.92
CA LYS A 27 -2.08 -14.61 -13.46
C LYS A 27 -1.39 -15.20 -14.68
N SER A 28 -0.05 -15.14 -14.73
CA SER A 28 0.71 -15.77 -15.81
C SER A 28 2.06 -16.26 -15.31
N CYS A 29 2.74 -17.05 -16.13
CA CYS A 29 4.17 -17.29 -15.97
C CYS A 29 4.94 -16.25 -16.82
N GLY A 30 6.17 -15.99 -16.44
CA GLY A 30 7.03 -14.92 -16.91
C GLY A 30 8.46 -15.40 -17.11
N ASP A 31 9.30 -14.54 -17.67
CA ASP A 31 10.66 -14.92 -18.01
C ASP A 31 11.60 -14.68 -16.82
N GLU A 32 12.73 -15.38 -16.77
CA GLU A 32 13.70 -15.27 -15.67
C GLU A 32 14.34 -13.88 -15.59
N LEU A 33 14.32 -13.12 -16.69
CA LEU A 33 14.92 -11.79 -16.78
C LEU A 33 14.14 -10.69 -16.05
N GLU A 34 12.90 -10.95 -15.62
CA GLU A 34 12.09 -9.93 -14.94
C GLU A 34 12.42 -9.81 -13.45
N GLU A 35 12.62 -8.59 -12.97
CA GLU A 35 12.90 -8.35 -11.56
C GLU A 35 11.71 -8.72 -10.67
N VAL A 36 12.01 -9.38 -9.54
CA VAL A 36 11.03 -9.73 -8.51
C VAL A 36 10.64 -8.44 -7.79
N ALA A 37 9.59 -7.80 -8.29
CA ALA A 37 9.11 -6.54 -7.76
C ALA A 37 7.61 -6.39 -7.99
N CYS A 38 6.98 -5.57 -7.15
CA CYS A 38 5.63 -5.08 -7.34
C CYS A 38 5.67 -3.62 -7.78
N GLN A 39 5.15 -3.34 -8.97
CA GLN A 39 4.99 -1.99 -9.48
C GLN A 39 3.51 -1.61 -9.53
N GLN A 40 3.18 -0.49 -8.93
CA GLN A 40 1.85 0.08 -8.95
C GLN A 40 1.80 1.28 -9.91
N SER A 41 0.75 1.34 -10.72
CA SER A 41 0.48 2.46 -11.62
C SER A 41 -0.96 2.92 -11.42
N GLY A 42 -1.13 4.20 -11.08
CA GLY A 42 -2.42 4.84 -10.88
C GLY A 42 -2.74 5.77 -12.05
N PHE A 43 -3.96 5.70 -12.56
CA PHE A 43 -4.48 6.67 -13.53
C PHE A 43 -5.91 7.08 -13.13
N GLY A 44 -6.04 8.27 -12.53
CA GLY A 44 -7.30 8.76 -11.96
C GLY A 44 -7.76 7.90 -10.78
N SER A 45 -9.04 7.50 -10.77
CA SER A 45 -9.62 6.59 -9.77
C SER A 45 -9.33 5.11 -10.01
N LYS A 46 -8.58 4.79 -11.07
CA LYS A 46 -8.20 3.42 -11.42
C LYS A 46 -6.76 3.17 -11.00
N TRP A 47 -6.50 2.00 -10.47
CA TRP A 47 -5.13 1.58 -10.17
C TRP A 47 -4.87 0.16 -10.67
N MET A 48 -3.63 -0.06 -11.09
CA MET A 48 -3.12 -1.33 -11.54
C MET A 48 -1.88 -1.67 -10.71
N SER A 49 -1.74 -2.92 -10.30
CA SER A 49 -0.48 -3.45 -9.82
C SER A 49 -0.01 -4.60 -10.71
N ARG A 50 1.30 -4.67 -10.93
CA ARG A 50 1.97 -5.79 -11.57
C ARG A 50 3.04 -6.28 -10.62
N CYS A 51 3.03 -7.57 -10.34
CA CYS A 51 4.00 -8.18 -9.45
C CYS A 51 4.59 -9.43 -10.08
N VAL A 52 5.86 -9.65 -9.79
CA VAL A 52 6.63 -10.82 -10.19
C VAL A 52 7.17 -11.48 -8.94
N CYS A 53 7.07 -12.81 -8.86
CA CYS A 53 7.58 -13.61 -7.76
C CYS A 53 8.31 -14.86 -8.31
N ASP A 54 9.28 -15.36 -7.56
CA ASP A 54 10.25 -16.38 -7.96
C ASP A 54 10.00 -17.76 -7.34
N SER A 55 9.14 -17.83 -6.33
CA SER A 55 8.76 -19.08 -5.67
C SER A 55 7.67 -19.84 -6.46
N PRO A 56 7.65 -21.18 -6.44
CA PRO A 56 6.61 -21.96 -7.13
C PRO A 56 5.23 -21.62 -6.56
N LEU A 57 4.25 -21.41 -7.45
CA LEU A 57 2.86 -21.09 -7.07
C LEU A 57 2.71 -19.81 -6.21
N CYS A 58 3.69 -18.92 -6.23
CA CYS A 58 3.71 -17.69 -5.42
C CYS A 58 2.63 -16.67 -5.78
N ASN A 59 1.98 -16.77 -6.95
CA ASN A 59 0.87 -15.90 -7.35
C ASN A 59 -0.50 -16.44 -6.91
N GLY A 60 -0.53 -17.25 -5.85
CA GLY A 60 -1.75 -17.72 -5.19
C GLY A 60 -2.60 -16.58 -4.60
N ASP A 61 -3.79 -16.91 -4.11
CA ASP A 61 -4.70 -15.88 -3.59
C ASP A 61 -4.18 -15.21 -2.32
N GLN A 62 -3.42 -15.94 -1.50
CA GLN A 62 -2.72 -15.40 -0.34
C GLN A 62 -1.77 -14.25 -0.69
N ALA A 63 -1.07 -14.34 -1.83
CA ALA A 63 -0.17 -13.28 -2.27
C ALA A 63 -0.91 -12.00 -2.68
N LEU A 64 -2.17 -12.10 -3.10
CA LEU A 64 -3.01 -10.92 -3.35
C LEU A 64 -3.38 -10.20 -2.05
N ILE A 65 -3.54 -10.94 -0.95
CA ILE A 65 -3.80 -10.41 0.39
C ILE A 65 -2.53 -9.76 0.95
N ASP A 66 -1.40 -10.46 0.89
CA ASP A 66 -0.11 -9.97 1.41
C ASP A 66 0.38 -8.72 0.65
N ALA A 67 0.09 -8.64 -0.65
CA ALA A 67 0.37 -7.45 -1.46
C ALA A 67 -0.62 -6.28 -1.23
N GLY A 68 -1.59 -6.44 -0.33
CA GLY A 68 -2.61 -5.42 -0.02
C GLY A 68 -3.60 -5.15 -1.16
N LEU A 69 -3.70 -6.08 -2.11
CA LEU A 69 -4.54 -5.96 -3.31
C LEU A 69 -5.93 -6.58 -3.10
N GLU A 70 -6.04 -7.50 -2.14
CA GLU A 70 -7.31 -7.91 -1.57
C GLU A 70 -7.54 -7.17 -0.25
N PRO A 71 -8.70 -6.53 -0.06
CA PRO A 71 -9.07 -6.03 1.26
C PRO A 71 -9.29 -7.25 2.16
N SER A 72 -8.31 -7.57 3.00
CA SER A 72 -8.61 -8.29 4.22
C SER A 72 -9.72 -7.50 4.92
N SER A 73 -10.79 -8.15 5.39
CA SER A 73 -11.92 -7.46 6.02
C SER A 73 -11.54 -6.69 7.30
N ALA A 74 -10.26 -6.72 7.69
CA ALA A 74 -9.65 -5.83 8.66
C ALA A 74 -9.30 -4.48 8.00
N ALA A 75 -9.82 -3.41 8.60
CA ALA A 75 -9.63 -2.01 8.25
C ALA A 75 -8.27 -1.66 7.60
N PRO A 76 -8.21 -0.71 6.65
CA PRO A 76 -6.97 -0.31 6.00
C PRO A 76 -5.88 -0.05 7.05
N PRO A 77 -4.65 -0.60 6.86
CA PRO A 77 -3.55 -0.26 7.76
C PRO A 77 -3.43 1.27 7.76
N PRO A 78 -3.30 1.90 8.94
CA PRO A 78 -3.30 3.35 9.04
C PRO A 78 -2.21 3.87 8.11
N ALA A 79 -2.63 4.60 7.07
CA ALA A 79 -1.70 5.27 6.18
C ALA A 79 -0.84 6.16 7.07
N HIS A 80 0.44 5.82 7.25
CA HIS A 80 1.35 6.51 8.17
C HIS A 80 1.29 8.04 8.00
N PHE A 81 1.02 8.49 6.78
CA PHE A 81 0.79 9.89 6.44
C PHE A 81 -0.32 10.58 7.25
N THR A 82 -1.46 9.92 7.49
CA THR A 82 -2.58 10.53 8.25
C THR A 82 -2.24 10.63 9.73
N GLN A 83 -1.52 9.64 10.29
CA GLN A 83 -1.07 9.67 11.69
C GLN A 83 -0.06 10.80 11.94
N PHE A 84 0.89 11.01 11.02
CA PHE A 84 1.83 12.13 11.11
C PHE A 84 1.12 13.48 10.99
N ALA A 85 0.19 13.63 10.05
CA ALA A 85 -0.58 14.87 9.89
C ALA A 85 -1.43 15.19 11.13
N LEU A 86 -2.05 14.17 11.74
CA LEU A 86 -2.87 14.32 12.95
C LEU A 86 -2.00 14.69 14.17
N LEU A 87 -0.82 14.09 14.32
CA LEU A 87 0.16 14.48 15.34
C LEU A 87 0.60 15.94 15.20
N VAL A 88 0.93 16.38 13.99
CA VAL A 88 1.31 17.78 13.72
C VAL A 88 0.15 18.71 14.04
N ALA A 89 -1.07 18.37 13.63
CA ALA A 89 -2.26 19.18 13.92
C ALA A 89 -2.50 19.33 15.43
N ILE A 90 -2.35 18.25 16.21
CA ILE A 90 -2.48 18.29 17.68
C ILE A 90 -1.42 19.23 18.28
N LEU A 91 -0.15 19.09 17.87
CA LEU A 91 0.93 19.92 18.41
C LEU A 91 0.72 21.42 18.12
N VAL A 92 0.28 21.77 16.91
CA VAL A 92 -0.03 23.16 16.54
C VAL A 92 -1.19 23.69 17.36
N PHE A 93 -2.26 22.91 17.53
CA PHE A 93 -3.43 23.31 18.30
C PHE A 93 -3.10 23.54 19.78
N VAL A 94 -2.33 22.64 20.40
CA VAL A 94 -1.88 22.78 21.79
C VAL A 94 -0.96 23.99 21.94
N GLY A 95 0.01 24.18 21.04
CA GLY A 95 0.90 25.34 21.08
C GLY A 95 0.16 26.68 20.96
N ALA A 96 -0.79 26.77 20.02
CA ALA A 96 -1.60 27.97 19.84
C ALA A 96 -2.50 28.26 21.05
N SER A 97 -3.17 27.23 21.59
CA SER A 97 -4.03 27.40 22.76
C SER A 97 -3.24 27.80 24.01
N CYS A 98 -2.08 27.21 24.27
CA CYS A 98 -1.19 27.65 25.36
C CYS A 98 -0.76 29.11 25.20
N SER A 99 -0.40 29.53 23.99
CA SER A 99 0.01 30.91 23.71
C SER A 99 -1.12 31.92 23.97
N LEU A 100 -2.34 31.60 23.54
CA LEU A 100 -3.52 32.44 23.77
C LEU A 100 -3.83 32.57 25.26
N ILE A 101 -3.72 31.49 26.02
CA ILE A 101 -3.93 31.51 27.48
C ILE A 101 -2.91 32.43 28.15
N VAL A 102 -1.63 32.31 27.81
CA VAL A 102 -0.58 33.17 28.37
C VAL A 102 -0.86 34.65 28.06
N ILE A 103 -1.17 34.97 26.80
CA ILE A 103 -1.49 36.35 26.40
C ILE A 103 -2.71 36.86 27.19
N ALA A 104 -3.79 36.08 27.27
CA ALA A 104 -4.99 36.46 28.00
C ALA A 104 -4.72 36.72 29.49
N THR A 105 -3.90 35.87 30.14
CA THR A 105 -3.54 36.08 31.55
C THR A 105 -2.70 37.34 31.76
N ILE A 106 -1.77 37.64 30.85
CA ILE A 106 -0.99 38.89 30.90
C ILE A 106 -1.91 40.09 30.69
N CYS A 107 -2.79 40.04 29.67
CA CYS A 107 -3.75 41.11 29.42
C CYS A 107 -4.64 41.37 30.65
N VAL A 108 -5.11 40.34 31.36
CA VAL A 108 -5.94 40.52 32.57
C VAL A 108 -5.14 41.03 33.76
N GLN A 109 -3.86 40.66 33.89
CA GLN A 109 -3.01 41.12 35.00
C GLN A 109 -2.50 42.56 34.82
N PHE A 110 -2.43 43.05 33.58
CA PHE A 110 -1.88 44.37 33.24
C PHE A 110 -2.91 45.34 32.63
N CYS A 111 -4.19 44.96 32.51
CA CYS A 111 -5.33 45.88 32.30
C CYS A 111 -5.92 46.30 33.65
#